data_AF-Q0AZV1-F1
#
_entry.id   AF-Q0AZV1-F1
#
_cell.length_a   1.000
_cell.length_b   1.000
_cell.length_c   1.000
_cell.angle_alpha   90.00
_cell.angle_beta   90.00
_cell.angle_gamma   90.00
#
_symmetry.space_group_name_H-M   'P 1'
#
loop_
_entity.id
_entity.type
_entity.pdbx_description
1 polymer ?
#
loop_
_entity_poly.entity_id
_entity_poly.type
_entity_poly.pdbx_seq_one_letter_code
_entity_poly.pdbx_strand_id
1 'polypeptide(L)'
;MKNYRLKPPQIIISAFLILLIALSYILHMDLVVLLNQSMVKLVMNGVLVLSLIPMLNVGAGMNFGLPVGIIGGLVGMCLAVNFRMTGFYGFFMSILFTLMICTLLGWIYGLILNRVKGREEIAGTFIGFSFIPLMNYFWTLAPFQNREMLYPIGGQGLRPKISLENYFNHILDNFGLISIGNIEIPVGLIFVYAIICLFLYLYFRTKIGRATIAVGENEAFAKLSGINISQTRLIAIIISTIIAGFGICIYAQSYGFIQLYDEPLSMAFPAVSAILIGGSTGKKTFIFEAILGTYLLQSMYLLSVPIANEILVPELTEILRSFITYGIILYALLVRERRGINS
;
A
#
# COMPACT_ATOMS: atom_id res chain seq x y z
N MET A 1 -7.62 26.71 -14.48
CA MET A 1 -6.73 26.45 -13.32
C MET A 1 -7.60 26.20 -12.09
N LYS A 2 -7.72 24.95 -11.63
CA LYS A 2 -8.56 24.60 -10.48
C LYS A 2 -7.77 24.95 -9.21
N ASN A 3 -8.27 25.87 -8.39
CA ASN A 3 -7.65 26.27 -7.12
C ASN A 3 -7.46 25.03 -6.22
N TYR A 4 -6.23 24.52 -6.15
CA TYR A 4 -5.82 23.54 -5.13
C TYR A 4 -5.71 24.26 -3.79
N ARG A 5 -6.86 24.54 -3.15
CA ARG A 5 -6.86 24.92 -1.73
C ARG A 5 -6.40 23.70 -0.93
N LEU A 6 -5.29 23.87 -0.21
CA LEU A 6 -4.78 22.87 0.73
C LEU A 6 -5.92 22.45 1.67
N LYS A 7 -6.16 21.15 1.77
CA LYS A 7 -7.22 20.61 2.64
C LYS A 7 -6.74 20.67 4.10
N PRO A 8 -7.64 20.84 5.09
CA PRO A 8 -7.26 20.97 6.50
C PRO A 8 -6.31 19.86 7.01
N PRO A 9 -6.48 18.57 6.64
CA PRO A 9 -5.54 17.51 7.01
C PRO A 9 -4.12 17.72 6.47
N GLN A 10 -3.99 18.26 5.26
CA GLN A 10 -2.69 18.55 4.64
C GLN A 10 -1.97 19.69 5.37
N ILE A 11 -2.70 20.71 5.80
CA ILE A 11 -2.11 21.84 6.54
C ILE A 11 -1.57 21.37 7.89
N ILE A 12 -2.36 20.57 8.62
CA ILE A 12 -1.96 20.04 9.94
C ILE A 12 -0.71 19.17 9.79
N ILE A 13 -0.69 18.24 8.83
CA ILE A 13 0.45 17.33 8.66
C ILE A 13 1.67 18.06 8.13
N SER A 14 1.52 18.98 7.18
CA SER A 14 2.65 19.78 6.70
C SER A 14 3.22 20.64 7.83
N ALA A 15 2.37 21.26 8.67
CA ALA A 15 2.84 22.02 9.83
C ALA A 15 3.56 21.14 10.85
N PHE A 16 3.03 19.96 11.14
CA PHE A 16 3.67 18.99 12.03
C PHE A 16 4.99 18.47 11.45
N LEU A 17 5.05 18.22 10.15
CA LEU A 17 6.27 17.79 9.46
C LEU A 17 7.34 18.89 9.48
N ILE A 18 6.96 20.16 9.29
CA ILE A 18 7.88 21.30 9.45
C ILE A 18 8.43 21.35 10.88
N LEU A 19 7.59 21.13 11.89
CA LEU A 19 8.01 21.04 13.29
C LEU A 19 9.01 19.89 13.51
N LEU A 20 8.75 18.70 12.94
CA LEU A 20 9.67 17.56 13.04
C LEU A 20 11.01 17.83 12.33
N ILE A 21 11.00 18.50 11.19
CA ILE A 21 12.24 18.90 10.50
C ILE A 21 13.02 19.90 11.36
N ALA A 22 12.35 20.86 11.99
CA ALA A 22 12.99 21.82 12.88
C ALA A 22 13.61 21.10 14.11
N LEU A 23 12.90 20.15 14.72
CA LEU A 23 13.42 19.33 15.82
C LEU A 23 14.60 18.47 15.38
N SER A 24 14.51 17.84 14.21
CA SER A 24 15.60 17.04 13.63
C SER A 24 16.88 17.85 13.42
N TYR A 25 16.73 19.11 12.97
CA TYR A 25 17.86 20.04 12.83
C TYR A 25 18.46 20.42 14.19
N ILE A 26 17.62 20.69 15.20
CA ILE A 26 18.06 21.00 16.57
C ILE A 26 18.80 19.81 17.21
N LEU A 27 18.38 18.59 16.91
CA LEU A 27 19.00 17.35 17.38
C LEU A 27 20.24 16.93 16.58
N HIS A 28 20.74 17.76 15.65
CA HIS A 28 21.92 17.48 14.82
C HIS A 28 21.85 16.15 14.03
N MET A 29 20.64 15.78 13.60
CA MET A 29 20.44 14.58 12.82
C MET A 29 20.97 14.71 11.39
N ASP A 30 21.40 13.60 10.79
CA ASP A 30 21.79 13.58 9.38
C ASP A 30 20.56 13.65 8.47
N LEU A 31 20.25 14.88 8.05
CA LEU A 31 19.16 15.18 7.12
C LEU A 31 19.32 14.49 5.77
N VAL A 32 20.55 14.18 5.34
CA VAL A 32 20.81 13.55 4.05
C VAL A 32 20.41 12.07 4.10
N VAL A 33 20.76 11.38 5.19
CA VAL A 33 20.33 9.98 5.41
C VAL A 33 18.80 9.89 5.50
N LEU A 34 18.16 10.84 6.20
CA LEU A 34 16.70 10.92 6.29
C LEU A 34 16.08 11.15 4.90
N LEU A 35 16.68 11.98 4.06
CA LEU A 35 16.18 12.22 2.70
C LEU A 35 16.28 10.94 1.86
N ASN A 36 17.43 10.27 1.85
CA ASN A 36 17.63 9.01 1.11
C ASN A 36 16.59 7.94 1.55
N GLN A 37 16.41 7.75 2.85
CA GLN A 37 15.44 6.80 3.38
C GLN A 37 13.99 7.19 3.06
N SER A 38 13.67 8.48 3.01
CA SER A 38 12.32 8.96 2.65
C SER A 38 11.94 8.58 1.22
N MET A 39 12.90 8.60 0.28
CA MET A 39 12.65 8.25 -1.12
C MET A 39 12.30 6.78 -1.27
N VAL A 40 13.08 5.89 -0.65
CA VAL A 40 12.82 4.45 -0.66
C VAL A 40 11.47 4.14 -0.01
N LYS A 41 11.22 4.68 1.20
CA LYS A 41 9.96 4.45 1.90
C LYS A 41 8.74 5.02 1.16
N LEU A 42 8.89 6.13 0.44
CA LEU A 42 7.84 6.68 -0.42
C LEU A 42 7.43 5.66 -1.48
N VAL A 43 8.40 5.04 -2.17
CA VAL A 43 8.05 4.09 -3.23
C VAL A 43 7.42 2.83 -2.64
N MET A 44 8.05 2.25 -1.61
CA MET A 44 7.57 1.03 -0.95
C MET A 44 6.09 1.12 -0.53
N ASN A 45 5.74 2.20 0.16
CA ASN A 45 4.39 2.40 0.67
C ASN A 45 3.47 3.03 -0.38
N GLY A 46 4.03 3.79 -1.32
CA GLY A 46 3.30 4.48 -2.37
C GLY A 46 2.59 3.51 -3.29
N VAL A 47 3.21 2.38 -3.66
CA VAL A 47 2.54 1.38 -4.52
C VAL A 47 1.32 0.78 -3.81
N LEU A 48 1.43 0.50 -2.50
CA LEU A 48 0.31 0.01 -1.70
C LEU A 48 -0.84 1.04 -1.67
N VAL A 49 -0.52 2.34 -1.55
CA VAL A 49 -1.51 3.42 -1.61
C VAL A 49 -2.13 3.56 -3.01
N LEU A 50 -1.33 3.46 -4.08
CA LEU A 50 -1.82 3.50 -5.46
C LEU A 50 -2.80 2.37 -5.77
N SER A 51 -2.63 1.21 -5.13
CA SER A 51 -3.53 0.07 -5.31
C SER A 51 -4.97 0.37 -4.89
N LEU A 52 -5.19 1.34 -3.98
CA LEU A 52 -6.53 1.72 -3.52
C LEU A 52 -7.33 2.47 -4.59
N ILE A 53 -6.67 3.11 -5.56
CA ILE A 53 -7.30 4.05 -6.50
C ILE A 53 -8.41 3.40 -7.36
N PRO A 54 -8.20 2.25 -8.03
CA PRO A 54 -9.24 1.63 -8.87
C PRO A 54 -10.52 1.31 -8.09
N MET A 55 -10.36 0.81 -6.86
CA MET A 55 -11.48 0.41 -6.02
C MET A 55 -12.26 1.61 -5.44
N LEU A 56 -11.55 2.67 -5.03
CA LEU A 56 -12.18 3.92 -4.60
C LEU A 56 -12.94 4.57 -5.76
N ASN A 57 -12.33 4.64 -6.95
CA ASN A 57 -12.95 5.29 -8.11
C ASN A 57 -14.18 4.53 -8.65
N VAL A 58 -14.33 3.24 -8.36
CA VAL A 58 -15.55 2.49 -8.71
C VAL A 58 -16.65 2.58 -7.65
N GLY A 59 -16.36 3.23 -6.52
CA GLY A 59 -17.28 3.34 -5.40
C GLY A 59 -17.47 2.03 -4.64
N ALA A 60 -16.48 1.14 -4.63
CA ALA A 60 -16.54 -0.15 -3.95
C ALA A 60 -16.24 -0.08 -2.42
N GLY A 61 -16.22 1.13 -1.85
CA GLY A 61 -15.78 1.40 -0.50
C GLY A 61 -14.25 1.58 -0.36
N MET A 62 -13.80 1.91 0.85
CA MET A 62 -12.38 1.91 1.17
C MET A 62 -11.83 0.48 1.02
N ASN A 63 -10.69 0.33 0.34
CA ASN A 63 -10.08 -0.97 0.05
C ASN A 63 -9.44 -1.61 1.30
N PHE A 64 -10.26 -1.96 2.29
CA PHE A 64 -9.86 -2.80 3.42
C PHE A 64 -9.60 -4.26 3.02
N GLY A 65 -9.83 -4.60 1.74
CA GLY A 65 -9.35 -5.83 1.11
C GLY A 65 -7.88 -5.79 0.69
N LEU A 66 -7.15 -4.70 0.94
CA LEU A 66 -5.70 -4.61 0.70
C LEU A 66 -4.92 -5.83 1.24
N PRO A 67 -5.21 -6.35 2.45
CA PRO A 67 -4.54 -7.55 2.96
C PRO A 67 -4.67 -8.78 2.03
N VAL A 68 -5.79 -8.92 1.30
CA VAL A 68 -5.98 -10.02 0.34
C VAL A 68 -4.96 -9.94 -0.80
N GLY A 69 -4.71 -8.74 -1.32
CA GLY A 69 -3.72 -8.52 -2.36
C GLY A 69 -2.29 -8.68 -1.83
N ILE A 70 -2.00 -8.13 -0.64
CA ILE A 70 -0.71 -8.28 0.04
C ILE A 70 -0.40 -9.76 0.25
N ILE A 71 -1.33 -10.53 0.81
CA ILE A 71 -1.15 -11.97 1.02
C ILE A 71 -0.91 -12.68 -0.32
N GLY A 72 -1.65 -12.36 -1.38
CA GLY A 72 -1.41 -12.93 -2.70
C GLY A 72 0.01 -12.69 -3.20
N GLY A 73 0.56 -11.48 -2.97
CA GLY A 73 1.95 -11.16 -3.27
C GLY A 73 2.96 -11.87 -2.37
N LEU A 74 2.67 -12.01 -1.07
CA LEU A 74 3.49 -12.80 -0.15
C LEU A 74 3.57 -14.27 -0.59
N VAL A 75 2.45 -14.89 -0.99
CA VAL A 75 2.44 -16.25 -1.54
C VAL A 75 3.30 -16.32 -2.80
N GLY A 76 3.16 -15.36 -3.73
CA GLY A 76 3.95 -15.30 -4.95
C GLY A 76 5.46 -15.21 -4.69
N MET A 77 5.88 -14.39 -3.72
CA MET A 77 7.27 -14.32 -3.28
C MET A 77 7.74 -15.59 -2.59
N CYS A 78 6.94 -16.17 -1.70
CA CYS A 78 7.26 -17.43 -1.04
C CYS A 78 7.47 -18.56 -2.06
N LEU A 79 6.70 -18.61 -3.15
CA LEU A 79 6.92 -19.58 -4.24
C LEU A 79 8.25 -19.36 -4.95
N ALA A 80 8.60 -18.12 -5.30
CA ALA A 80 9.88 -17.81 -5.95
C ALA A 80 11.08 -18.17 -5.04
N VAL A 81 10.99 -17.88 -3.74
CA VAL A 81 12.01 -18.25 -2.76
C VAL A 81 12.05 -19.77 -2.56
N ASN A 82 10.91 -20.46 -2.55
CA ASN A 82 10.86 -21.91 -2.42
C ASN A 82 11.57 -22.63 -3.58
N PHE A 83 11.43 -22.12 -4.80
CA PHE A 83 12.15 -22.62 -5.99
C PHE A 83 13.61 -22.13 -6.08
N ARG A 84 14.11 -21.43 -5.05
CA ARG A 84 15.47 -20.90 -4.98
C ARG A 84 15.84 -19.98 -6.14
N MET A 85 14.87 -19.18 -6.59
CA MET A 85 15.07 -18.26 -7.71
C MET A 85 15.74 -16.98 -7.19
N THR A 86 16.84 -16.58 -7.81
CA THR A 86 17.68 -15.46 -7.35
C THR A 86 17.78 -14.35 -8.39
N GLY A 87 18.25 -13.18 -7.96
CA GLY A 87 18.48 -12.04 -8.83
C GLY A 87 17.20 -11.49 -9.48
N PHE A 88 17.38 -10.78 -10.59
CA PHE A 88 16.26 -10.23 -11.36
C PHE A 88 15.27 -11.31 -11.80
N TYR A 89 15.77 -12.49 -12.17
CA TYR A 89 14.94 -13.61 -12.57
C TYR A 89 13.99 -14.06 -11.45
N GLY A 90 14.49 -14.18 -10.21
CA GLY A 90 13.67 -14.48 -9.05
C GLY A 90 12.60 -13.42 -8.78
N PHE A 91 12.96 -12.14 -8.90
CA PHE A 91 12.00 -11.04 -8.72
C PHE A 91 10.92 -10.99 -9.81
N PHE A 92 11.27 -11.19 -11.08
CA PHE A 92 10.27 -11.25 -12.16
C PHE A 92 9.32 -12.44 -11.99
N MET A 93 9.84 -13.59 -11.55
CA MET A 93 9.01 -14.78 -11.31
C MET A 93 8.11 -14.62 -10.09
N SER A 94 8.54 -13.90 -9.04
CA SER A 94 7.65 -13.57 -7.92
C SER A 94 6.50 -12.66 -8.35
N ILE A 95 6.75 -11.68 -9.22
CA ILE A 95 5.70 -10.84 -9.83
C ILE A 95 4.75 -11.69 -10.68
N LEU A 96 5.25 -12.65 -11.47
CA LEU A 96 4.41 -13.50 -12.30
C LEU A 96 3.49 -14.40 -11.45
N PHE A 97 4.02 -15.06 -10.42
CA PHE A 97 3.20 -15.84 -9.49
C PHE A 97 2.17 -14.98 -8.77
N THR A 98 2.59 -13.79 -8.34
CA THR A 98 1.71 -12.79 -7.73
C THR A 98 0.57 -12.40 -8.66
N LEU A 99 0.84 -12.17 -9.94
CA LEU A 99 -0.18 -11.83 -10.92
C LEU A 99 -1.25 -12.94 -11.02
N MET A 100 -0.83 -14.21 -11.09
CA MET A 100 -1.76 -15.34 -11.16
C MET A 100 -2.62 -15.45 -9.90
N ILE A 101 -1.99 -15.38 -8.72
CA ILE A 101 -2.68 -15.54 -7.42
C ILE A 101 -3.60 -14.36 -7.14
N CYS A 102 -3.12 -13.12 -7.32
CA CYS A 102 -3.92 -11.92 -7.10
C CYS A 102 -5.07 -11.78 -8.09
N THR A 103 -4.95 -12.28 -9.31
CA THR A 103 -6.08 -12.33 -10.25
C THR A 103 -7.19 -13.25 -9.72
N LEU A 104 -6.83 -14.44 -9.24
CA LEU A 104 -7.78 -15.39 -8.66
C LEU A 104 -8.43 -14.86 -7.37
N LEU A 105 -7.60 -14.38 -6.43
CA LEU A 105 -8.08 -13.83 -5.16
C LEU A 105 -8.92 -12.56 -5.39
N GLY A 106 -8.49 -11.67 -6.29
CA GLY A 106 -9.22 -10.47 -6.66
C GLY A 106 -10.56 -10.77 -7.33
N TRP A 107 -10.64 -11.85 -8.13
CA TRP A 107 -11.88 -12.30 -8.73
C TRP A 107 -12.87 -12.81 -7.66
N ILE A 108 -12.42 -13.68 -6.76
CA ILE A 108 -13.25 -14.18 -5.64
C ILE A 108 -13.70 -13.01 -4.76
N TYR A 109 -12.78 -12.12 -4.39
CA TYR A 109 -13.07 -10.95 -3.58
C TYR A 109 -14.09 -10.02 -4.25
N GLY A 110 -13.91 -9.74 -5.54
CA GLY A 110 -14.82 -8.89 -6.30
C GLY A 110 -16.22 -9.49 -6.46
N LEU A 111 -16.34 -10.81 -6.58
CA LEU A 111 -17.64 -11.50 -6.58
C LEU A 111 -18.37 -11.32 -5.24
N ILE A 112 -17.66 -11.44 -4.12
CA ILE A 112 -18.25 -11.25 -2.79
C ILE A 112 -18.72 -9.80 -2.63
N LEU A 113 -17.88 -8.83 -2.98
CA LEU A 113 -18.24 -7.41 -2.88
C LEU A 113 -19.41 -7.03 -3.78
N ASN A 114 -19.53 -7.65 -4.97
CA ASN A 114 -20.68 -7.43 -5.84
C ASN A 114 -21.99 -8.00 -5.28
N ARG A 115 -21.94 -8.99 -4.37
CA ARG A 115 -23.14 -9.55 -3.71
C ARG A 115 -23.59 -8.72 -2.50
N VAL A 116 -22.68 -8.03 -1.83
CA VAL A 116 -22.95 -7.25 -0.61
C VAL A 116 -23.03 -5.74 -0.87
N LYS A 117 -23.58 -5.35 -2.03
CA LYS A 117 -23.66 -3.94 -2.43
C LYS A 117 -24.30 -3.06 -1.36
N GLY A 118 -23.69 -1.89 -1.11
CA GLY A 118 -24.11 -0.96 -0.06
C GLY A 118 -23.61 -1.29 1.35
N ARG A 119 -23.05 -2.49 1.59
CA ARG A 119 -22.35 -2.86 2.85
C ARG A 119 -20.90 -3.28 2.59
N GLU A 120 -20.33 -2.75 1.52
CA GLU A 120 -19.05 -3.17 0.94
C GLU A 120 -17.88 -2.83 1.85
N GLU A 121 -17.92 -1.68 2.54
CA GLU A 121 -16.88 -1.31 3.50
C GLU A 121 -16.81 -2.32 4.67
N ILE A 122 -17.96 -2.72 5.22
CA ILE A 122 -18.03 -3.70 6.32
C ILE A 122 -17.55 -5.08 5.85
N ALA A 123 -18.05 -5.54 4.69
CA ALA A 123 -17.66 -6.82 4.14
C ALA A 123 -16.17 -6.86 3.76
N GLY A 124 -15.65 -5.81 3.14
CA GLY A 124 -14.24 -5.69 2.79
C GLY A 124 -13.34 -5.71 4.01
N THR A 125 -13.74 -5.02 5.08
CA THR A 125 -13.07 -5.02 6.38
C THR A 125 -13.05 -6.41 7.00
N PHE A 126 -14.22 -7.07 7.07
CA PHE A 126 -14.33 -8.42 7.60
C PHE A 126 -13.47 -9.41 6.80
N ILE A 127 -13.53 -9.37 5.46
CA ILE A 127 -12.73 -10.25 4.61
C ILE A 127 -11.24 -9.99 4.82
N GLY A 128 -10.79 -8.73 4.83
CA GLY A 128 -9.40 -8.38 5.06
C GLY A 128 -8.88 -8.92 6.40
N PHE A 129 -9.61 -8.68 7.49
CA PHE A 129 -9.24 -9.16 8.82
C PHE A 129 -9.33 -10.68 8.97
N SER A 130 -10.35 -11.33 8.43
CA SER A 130 -10.55 -12.79 8.54
C SER A 130 -9.63 -13.59 7.61
N PHE A 131 -9.15 -12.99 6.52
CA PHE A 131 -8.24 -13.66 5.61
C PHE A 131 -6.84 -13.87 6.23
N ILE A 132 -6.44 -12.99 7.15
CA ILE A 132 -5.16 -13.10 7.88
C ILE A 132 -5.06 -14.37 8.72
N PRO A 133 -5.93 -14.66 9.70
CA PRO A 133 -5.83 -15.87 10.50
C PRO A 133 -5.97 -17.15 9.65
N LEU A 134 -6.80 -17.11 8.58
CA LEU A 134 -6.87 -18.21 7.60
C LEU A 134 -5.50 -18.47 6.98
N MET A 135 -4.80 -17.40 6.59
CA MET A 135 -3.47 -17.50 6.01
C MET A 135 -2.40 -17.83 7.04
N ASN A 136 -2.55 -17.44 8.30
CA ASN A 136 -1.68 -17.87 9.40
C ASN A 136 -1.69 -19.39 9.55
N TYR A 137 -2.87 -20.02 9.42
CA TYR A 137 -2.98 -21.49 9.33
C TYR A 137 -2.36 -22.06 8.04
N PHE A 138 -2.48 -21.36 6.91
CA PHE A 138 -1.81 -21.78 5.68
C PHE A 138 -0.29 -21.75 5.82
N TRP A 139 0.30 -20.70 6.39
CA TRP A 139 1.75 -20.56 6.54
C TRP A 139 2.38 -21.64 7.43
N THR A 140 1.62 -22.17 8.40
CA THR A 140 2.08 -23.24 9.28
C THR A 140 1.96 -24.62 8.66
N LEU A 141 0.97 -24.85 7.79
CA LEU A 141 0.67 -26.16 7.19
C LEU A 141 1.22 -26.35 5.77
N ALA A 142 1.52 -25.26 5.06
CA ALA A 142 1.92 -25.32 3.66
C ALA A 142 3.26 -26.08 3.49
N PRO A 143 3.34 -27.01 2.52
CA PRO A 143 4.50 -27.88 2.34
C PRO A 143 5.64 -27.17 1.58
N PHE A 144 6.23 -26.14 2.19
CA PHE A 144 7.43 -25.50 1.67
C PHE A 144 8.67 -26.36 1.95
N GLN A 145 9.56 -26.48 0.96
CA GLN A 145 10.74 -27.36 1.04
C GLN A 145 12.01 -26.60 1.42
N ASN A 146 12.01 -25.27 1.26
CA ASN A 146 13.18 -24.45 1.50
C ASN A 146 13.44 -24.23 3.01
N ARG A 147 14.56 -24.78 3.50
CA ARG A 147 14.98 -24.71 4.92
C ARG A 147 15.20 -23.29 5.45
N GLU A 148 15.56 -22.34 4.60
CA GLU A 148 15.76 -20.94 5.02
C GLU A 148 14.44 -20.26 5.41
N MET A 149 13.32 -20.74 4.85
CA MET A 149 11.98 -20.23 5.12
C MET A 149 11.32 -20.90 6.33
N LEU A 150 11.74 -22.12 6.69
CA LEU A 150 11.11 -22.95 7.71
C LEU A 150 11.67 -22.68 9.10
N TYR A 151 10.87 -22.85 10.15
CA TYR A 151 11.36 -22.72 11.53
C TYR A 151 12.64 -23.54 11.77
N PRO A 152 13.68 -22.97 12.44
CA PRO A 152 14.95 -23.66 12.66
C PRO A 152 14.78 -24.98 13.44
N ILE A 153 13.82 -24.99 14.35
CA ILE A 153 13.48 -26.13 15.20
C ILE A 153 12.17 -26.73 14.67
N GLY A 154 12.18 -28.02 14.35
CA GLY A 154 11.01 -28.76 13.86
C GLY A 154 10.82 -28.76 12.35
N GLY A 155 11.38 -27.80 11.61
CA GLY A 155 11.37 -27.79 10.14
C GLY A 155 9.97 -27.76 9.51
N GLN A 156 8.95 -27.37 10.28
CA GLN A 156 7.56 -27.24 9.84
C GLN A 156 7.09 -25.82 10.06
N GLY A 157 6.30 -25.30 9.11
CA GLY A 157 5.80 -23.94 9.12
C GLY A 157 6.84 -22.88 8.75
N LEU A 158 6.37 -21.82 8.10
CA LEU A 158 7.19 -20.69 7.69
C LEU A 158 7.55 -19.78 8.87
N ARG A 159 8.74 -19.18 8.84
CA ARG A 159 9.12 -18.14 9.81
C ARG A 159 8.34 -16.86 9.54
N PRO A 160 8.07 -16.04 10.57
CA PRO A 160 7.43 -14.74 10.37
C PRO A 160 8.24 -13.77 9.53
N LYS A 161 9.57 -13.89 9.55
CA LYS A 161 10.50 -13.10 8.74
C LYS A 161 11.39 -14.03 7.95
N ILE A 162 11.38 -13.87 6.63
CA ILE A 162 12.22 -14.64 5.70
C ILE A 162 13.15 -13.66 5.00
N SER A 163 14.47 -13.77 5.25
CA SER A 163 15.45 -12.88 4.62
C SER A 163 15.51 -13.10 3.11
N LEU A 164 15.61 -12.00 2.36
CA LEU A 164 15.77 -12.01 0.90
C LEU A 164 17.22 -11.83 0.45
N GLU A 165 18.18 -11.75 1.38
CA GLU A 165 19.60 -11.46 1.12
C GLU A 165 20.21 -12.39 0.05
N ASN A 166 19.97 -13.69 0.15
CA ASN A 166 20.44 -14.69 -0.82
C ASN A 166 19.59 -14.79 -2.11
N TYR A 167 18.51 -14.00 -2.21
CA TYR A 167 17.54 -14.09 -3.29
C TYR A 167 17.51 -12.83 -4.14
N PHE A 168 16.69 -11.86 -3.75
CA PHE A 168 16.42 -10.65 -4.53
C PHE A 168 16.29 -9.39 -3.67
N ASN A 169 17.08 -9.31 -2.60
CA ASN A 169 17.17 -8.10 -1.78
C ASN A 169 17.74 -6.90 -2.57
N HIS A 170 17.17 -5.72 -2.36
CA HIS A 170 17.62 -4.42 -2.88
C HIS A 170 17.87 -4.39 -4.39
N ILE A 171 17.26 -5.30 -5.17
CA ILE A 171 17.48 -5.36 -6.61
C ILE A 171 17.05 -4.07 -7.29
N LEU A 172 15.89 -3.52 -6.93
CA LEU A 172 15.40 -2.28 -7.53
C LEU A 172 16.11 -1.05 -6.97
N ASP A 173 16.50 -1.08 -5.69
CA ASP A 173 17.22 0.01 -5.04
C ASP A 173 18.62 0.20 -5.65
N ASN A 174 19.34 -0.89 -5.87
CA ASN A 174 20.69 -0.88 -6.41
C ASN A 174 20.71 -0.77 -7.95
N PHE A 175 19.57 -1.01 -8.63
CA PHE A 175 19.50 -0.89 -10.07
C PHE A 175 19.56 0.58 -10.51
N GLY A 176 20.72 0.98 -11.01
CA GLY A 176 20.95 2.36 -11.45
C GLY A 176 21.01 3.35 -10.30
N LEU A 177 21.54 2.96 -9.13
CA LEU A 177 21.79 3.87 -8.03
C LEU A 177 22.70 5.02 -8.50
N ILE A 178 22.20 6.26 -8.43
CA ILE A 178 22.99 7.45 -8.72
C ILE A 178 23.32 8.11 -7.40
N SER A 179 24.60 8.11 -7.05
CA SER A 179 25.13 8.80 -5.87
C SER A 179 25.65 10.18 -6.29
N ILE A 180 24.98 11.25 -5.87
CA ILE A 180 25.44 12.63 -6.04
C ILE A 180 25.91 13.12 -4.67
N GLY A 181 27.21 13.00 -4.39
CA GLY A 181 27.75 13.24 -3.05
C GLY A 181 27.20 12.22 -2.04
N ASN A 182 26.53 12.69 -0.99
CA ASN A 182 25.90 11.85 0.04
C ASN A 182 24.44 11.47 -0.28
N ILE A 183 23.88 11.98 -1.40
CA ILE A 183 22.50 11.68 -1.79
C ILE A 183 22.50 10.45 -2.69
N GLU A 184 21.78 9.41 -2.26
CA GLU A 184 21.62 8.15 -2.99
C GLU A 184 20.21 8.11 -3.59
N ILE A 185 20.13 8.18 -4.91
CA ILE A 185 18.84 8.15 -5.62
C ILE A 185 18.63 6.75 -6.20
N PRO A 186 17.66 5.96 -5.68
CA PRO A 186 17.34 4.63 -6.18
C PRO A 186 16.52 4.75 -7.48
N VAL A 187 17.18 5.03 -8.60
CA VAL A 187 16.51 5.31 -9.88
C VAL A 187 15.67 4.13 -10.36
N GLY A 188 16.15 2.90 -10.21
CA GLY A 188 15.41 1.69 -10.58
C GLY A 188 14.07 1.57 -9.85
N LEU A 189 14.07 1.77 -8.54
CA LEU A 189 12.88 1.75 -7.70
C LEU A 189 11.89 2.84 -8.10
N ILE A 190 12.37 4.08 -8.28
CA ILE A 190 11.54 5.23 -8.72
C ILE A 190 10.98 4.99 -10.13
N PHE A 191 11.75 4.37 -11.01
CA PHE A 191 11.32 4.04 -12.37
C PHE A 191 10.18 3.01 -12.37
N VAL A 192 10.28 1.94 -11.56
CA VAL A 192 9.17 0.98 -11.39
C VAL A 192 7.93 1.67 -10.82
N TYR A 193 8.10 2.56 -9.84
CA TYR A 193 7.00 3.35 -9.30
C TYR A 193 6.31 4.22 -10.37
N ALA A 194 7.11 4.88 -11.21
CA ALA A 194 6.63 5.70 -12.31
C ALA A 194 5.89 4.87 -13.36
N ILE A 195 6.34 3.63 -13.65
CA ILE A 195 5.63 2.70 -14.54
C ILE A 195 4.23 2.36 -13.98
N ILE A 196 4.11 2.07 -12.67
CA ILE A 196 2.81 1.77 -12.05
C ILE A 196 1.90 3.00 -12.09
N CYS A 197 2.44 4.19 -11.81
CA CYS A 197 1.71 5.45 -11.96
C CYS A 197 1.22 5.65 -13.41
N LEU A 198 2.10 5.42 -14.39
CA LEU A 198 1.77 5.55 -15.81
C LEU A 198 0.71 4.52 -16.24
N PHE A 199 0.83 3.27 -15.77
CA PHE A 199 -0.17 2.23 -16.02
C PHE A 199 -1.55 2.65 -15.49
N LEU A 200 -1.63 3.13 -14.25
CA LEU A 200 -2.89 3.63 -13.68
C LEU A 200 -3.43 4.83 -14.47
N TYR A 201 -2.55 5.76 -14.85
CA TYR A 201 -2.93 6.92 -15.66
C TYR A 201 -3.54 6.50 -17.01
N LEU A 202 -2.90 5.56 -17.70
CA LEU A 202 -3.39 5.02 -18.96
C LEU A 202 -4.67 4.21 -18.77
N TYR A 203 -4.76 3.40 -17.71
CA TYR A 203 -5.95 2.64 -17.34
C TYR A 203 -7.18 3.55 -17.26
N PHE A 204 -7.11 4.66 -16.54
CA PHE A 204 -8.22 5.61 -16.42
C PHE A 204 -8.57 6.34 -17.73
N ARG A 205 -7.71 6.33 -18.75
CA ARG A 205 -8.01 6.81 -20.10
C ARG A 205 -8.61 5.76 -21.02
N THR A 206 -8.65 4.49 -20.63
CA THR A 206 -9.32 3.42 -21.41
C THR A 206 -10.84 3.50 -21.28
N LYS A 207 -11.56 2.73 -22.13
CA LYS A 207 -13.02 2.59 -22.03
C LYS A 207 -13.44 2.02 -20.66
N ILE A 208 -12.70 1.03 -20.16
CA ILE A 208 -12.96 0.39 -18.87
C ILE A 208 -12.73 1.37 -17.73
N GLY A 209 -11.60 2.08 -17.72
CA GLY A 209 -11.30 3.06 -16.67
C GLY A 209 -12.26 4.25 -16.63
N ARG A 210 -12.73 4.74 -17.78
CA ARG A 210 -13.80 5.75 -17.83
C ARG A 210 -15.12 5.21 -17.29
N ALA A 211 -15.46 3.96 -17.61
CA ALA A 211 -16.63 3.29 -17.04
C ALA A 211 -16.50 3.13 -15.52
N THR A 212 -15.31 2.83 -15.00
CA THR A 212 -15.03 2.76 -13.57
C THR A 212 -15.40 4.06 -12.87
N ILE A 213 -14.91 5.20 -13.39
CA ILE A 213 -15.19 6.52 -12.83
C ILE A 213 -16.70 6.84 -12.93
N ALA A 214 -17.33 6.56 -14.07
CA ALA A 214 -18.76 6.81 -14.24
C ALA A 214 -19.63 6.01 -13.24
N VAL A 215 -19.27 4.75 -12.98
CA VAL A 215 -19.94 3.91 -11.97
C VAL A 215 -19.77 4.49 -10.56
N GLY A 216 -18.56 4.94 -10.20
CA GLY A 216 -18.32 5.56 -8.88
C GLY A 216 -18.97 6.92 -8.68
N GLU A 217 -19.21 7.67 -9.76
CA GLU A 217 -19.92 8.96 -9.71
C GLU A 217 -21.42 8.78 -9.51
N ASN A 218 -22.06 7.96 -10.34
CA ASN A 218 -23.49 7.67 -10.25
C ASN A 218 -23.80 6.31 -10.89
N GLU A 219 -23.95 5.29 -10.05
CA GLU A 219 -24.25 3.93 -10.49
C GLU A 219 -25.55 3.85 -11.30
N ALA A 220 -26.60 4.58 -10.91
CA ALA A 220 -27.89 4.57 -11.60
C ALA A 220 -27.77 5.17 -13.02
N PHE A 221 -27.09 6.30 -13.16
CA PHE A 221 -26.84 6.94 -14.45
C PHE A 221 -25.93 6.07 -15.34
N ALA A 222 -24.91 5.45 -14.77
CA ALA A 222 -24.04 4.53 -15.49
C ALA A 222 -24.81 3.32 -16.03
N LYS A 223 -25.75 2.77 -15.24
CA LYS A 223 -26.62 1.67 -15.66
C LYS A 223 -27.52 2.06 -16.84
N LEU A 224 -28.15 3.23 -16.76
CA LEU A 224 -28.99 3.77 -17.84
C LEU A 224 -28.19 4.02 -19.12
N SER A 225 -26.90 4.33 -18.99
CA SER A 225 -25.96 4.49 -20.10
C SER A 225 -25.45 3.15 -20.69
N GLY A 226 -25.99 2.01 -20.24
CA GLY A 226 -25.63 0.67 -20.75
C GLY A 226 -24.36 0.07 -20.15
N ILE A 227 -23.77 0.68 -19.11
CA ILE A 227 -22.55 0.16 -18.48
C ILE A 227 -22.91 -1.04 -17.58
N ASN A 228 -22.22 -2.16 -17.77
CA ASN A 228 -22.33 -3.30 -16.86
C ASN A 228 -21.59 -3.00 -15.54
N ILE A 229 -22.36 -2.65 -14.52
CA ILE A 229 -21.82 -2.26 -13.21
C ILE A 229 -21.04 -3.41 -12.56
N SER A 230 -21.59 -4.63 -12.52
CA SER A 230 -20.96 -5.75 -11.80
C SER A 230 -19.62 -6.13 -12.43
N GLN A 231 -19.55 -6.16 -13.76
CA GLN A 231 -18.30 -6.42 -14.48
C GLN A 231 -17.27 -5.29 -14.27
N THR A 232 -17.71 -4.03 -14.37
CA THR A 232 -16.81 -2.87 -14.19
C THR A 232 -16.21 -2.85 -12.78
N ARG A 233 -17.02 -3.13 -11.76
CA ARG A 233 -16.58 -3.26 -10.36
C ARG A 233 -15.61 -4.43 -10.17
N LEU A 234 -15.93 -5.58 -10.72
CA LEU A 234 -15.09 -6.78 -10.63
C LEU A 234 -13.69 -6.53 -11.20
N ILE A 235 -13.60 -5.91 -12.39
CA ILE A 235 -12.32 -5.58 -13.02
C ILE A 235 -11.52 -4.59 -12.18
N ALA A 236 -12.16 -3.54 -11.66
CA ALA A 236 -11.50 -2.55 -10.82
C ALA A 236 -10.93 -3.17 -9.52
N ILE A 237 -11.67 -4.11 -8.91
CA ILE A 237 -11.24 -4.84 -7.72
C ILE A 237 -10.06 -5.77 -8.04
N ILE A 238 -10.11 -6.52 -9.15
CA ILE A 238 -9.00 -7.38 -9.59
C ILE A 238 -7.72 -6.56 -9.80
N ILE A 239 -7.82 -5.43 -10.52
CA ILE A 239 -6.65 -4.55 -10.78
C ILE A 239 -6.09 -4.01 -9.48
N SER A 240 -6.95 -3.57 -8.55
CA SER A 240 -6.56 -3.13 -7.21
C SER A 240 -5.78 -4.24 -6.46
N THR A 241 -6.30 -5.47 -6.44
CA THR A 241 -5.65 -6.62 -5.78
C THR A 241 -4.29 -6.96 -6.40
N ILE A 242 -4.17 -6.88 -7.73
CA ILE A 242 -2.89 -7.11 -8.43
C ILE A 242 -1.85 -6.04 -8.08
N ILE A 243 -2.23 -4.76 -8.10
CA ILE A 243 -1.32 -3.67 -7.76
C ILE A 243 -0.88 -3.77 -6.28
N ALA A 244 -1.78 -4.18 -5.39
CA ALA A 244 -1.45 -4.45 -3.99
C ALA A 244 -0.43 -5.59 -3.83
N GLY A 245 -0.60 -6.68 -4.59
CA GLY A 245 0.36 -7.78 -4.64
C GLY A 245 1.73 -7.35 -5.16
N PHE A 246 1.78 -6.56 -6.24
CA PHE A 246 3.04 -6.00 -6.73
C PHE A 246 3.66 -5.03 -5.73
N GLY A 247 2.83 -4.25 -5.02
CA GLY A 247 3.26 -3.35 -3.97
C GLY A 247 3.99 -4.07 -2.84
N ILE A 248 3.48 -5.20 -2.35
CA ILE A 248 4.20 -5.96 -1.33
C ILE A 248 5.49 -6.60 -1.86
N CYS A 249 5.54 -6.99 -3.14
CA CYS A 249 6.75 -7.52 -3.74
C CYS A 249 7.86 -6.48 -3.77
N ILE A 250 7.55 -5.26 -4.22
CA ILE A 250 8.47 -4.12 -4.24
C ILE A 250 8.85 -3.72 -2.80
N TYR A 251 7.87 -3.68 -1.89
CA TYR A 251 8.10 -3.41 -0.47
C TYR A 251 9.11 -4.40 0.13
N ALA A 252 8.84 -5.70 0.06
CA ALA A 252 9.66 -6.71 0.72
C ALA A 252 11.07 -6.78 0.12
N GLN A 253 11.21 -6.65 -1.20
CA GLN A 253 12.50 -6.59 -1.87
C GLN A 253 13.32 -5.36 -1.43
N SER A 254 12.70 -4.20 -1.23
CA SER A 254 13.40 -2.99 -0.79
C SER A 254 13.64 -2.97 0.73
N TYR A 255 12.82 -3.71 1.49
CA TYR A 255 12.98 -3.86 2.93
C TYR A 255 13.98 -4.96 3.32
N GLY A 256 14.18 -5.94 2.43
CA GLY A 256 15.13 -7.03 2.55
C GLY A 256 14.62 -8.30 3.20
N PHE A 257 13.33 -8.36 3.56
CA PHE A 257 12.70 -9.59 4.05
C PHE A 257 11.21 -9.63 3.78
N ILE A 258 10.69 -10.86 3.64
CA ILE A 258 9.25 -11.14 3.59
C ILE A 258 8.73 -11.19 5.02
N GLN A 259 7.67 -10.43 5.31
CA GLN A 259 6.96 -10.45 6.58
C GLN A 259 5.63 -11.19 6.41
N LEU A 260 5.49 -12.30 7.11
CA LEU A 260 4.30 -13.14 7.12
C LEU A 260 3.45 -12.87 8.37
N TYR A 261 2.37 -13.64 8.52
CA TYR A 261 1.44 -13.57 9.63
C TYR A 261 0.64 -12.25 9.68
N ASP A 262 0.77 -11.48 10.76
CA ASP A 262 -0.10 -10.34 11.05
C ASP A 262 0.34 -9.05 10.35
N GLU A 263 1.52 -9.04 9.71
CA GLU A 263 2.05 -7.84 9.05
C GLU A 263 1.15 -7.24 7.95
N PRO A 264 0.43 -8.01 7.10
CA PRO A 264 -0.49 -7.44 6.12
C PRO A 264 -1.54 -6.50 6.74
N LEU A 265 -1.85 -6.68 8.03
CA LEU A 265 -2.77 -5.81 8.75
C LEU A 265 -2.18 -4.42 9.04
N SER A 266 -0.91 -4.38 9.43
CA SER A 266 -0.21 -3.14 9.76
C SER A 266 -0.11 -2.21 8.56
N MET A 267 -0.21 -2.75 7.34
CA MET A 267 -0.06 -2.02 6.07
C MET A 267 -1.37 -1.43 5.53
N ALA A 268 -2.53 -2.02 5.85
CA ALA A 268 -3.81 -1.59 5.29
C ALA A 268 -4.24 -0.20 5.80
N PHE A 269 -4.15 0.03 7.11
CA PHE A 269 -4.56 1.30 7.71
C PHE A 269 -3.69 2.49 7.27
N PRO A 270 -2.34 2.43 7.31
CA PRO A 270 -1.50 3.51 6.82
C PRO A 270 -1.76 3.84 5.35
N ALA A 271 -2.03 2.83 4.51
CA ALA A 271 -2.29 3.07 3.10
C ALA A 271 -3.57 3.90 2.88
N VAL A 272 -4.67 3.55 3.56
CA VAL A 272 -5.92 4.30 3.50
C VAL A 272 -5.75 5.70 4.12
N SER A 273 -4.95 5.80 5.18
CA SER A 273 -4.66 7.08 5.84
C SER A 273 -3.91 8.02 4.91
N ALA A 274 -2.86 7.52 4.25
CA ALA A 274 -2.09 8.28 3.27
C ALA A 274 -3.00 8.83 2.17
N ILE A 275 -3.88 8.03 1.57
CA ILE A 275 -4.74 8.53 0.48
C ILE A 275 -5.75 9.59 0.93
N LEU A 276 -6.26 9.47 2.16
CA LEU A 276 -7.16 10.47 2.77
C LEU A 276 -6.42 11.77 3.11
N ILE A 277 -5.22 11.67 3.66
CA ILE A 277 -4.31 12.81 3.92
C ILE A 277 -3.97 13.52 2.60
N GLY A 278 -3.72 12.73 1.56
CA GLY A 278 -3.55 13.19 0.18
C GLY A 278 -4.72 14.02 -0.36
N GLY A 279 -5.88 13.92 0.28
CA GLY A 279 -7.07 14.70 0.01
C GLY A 279 -8.20 13.92 -0.64
N SER A 280 -8.02 12.62 -0.91
CA SER A 280 -9.05 11.81 -1.57
C SER A 280 -10.39 11.90 -0.85
N THR A 281 -11.47 12.14 -1.60
CA THR A 281 -12.85 12.11 -1.07
C THR A 281 -13.47 10.71 -1.13
N GLY A 282 -12.74 9.71 -1.64
CA GLY A 282 -13.19 8.33 -1.80
C GLY A 282 -14.09 8.07 -3.01
N LYS A 283 -14.68 9.11 -3.63
CA LYS A 283 -15.48 8.99 -4.88
C LYS A 283 -14.71 9.38 -6.14
N LYS A 284 -13.74 10.30 -6.01
CA LYS A 284 -12.83 10.73 -7.09
C LYS A 284 -11.44 10.85 -6.50
N THR A 285 -10.59 9.91 -6.84
CA THR A 285 -9.24 9.78 -6.31
C THR A 285 -8.23 9.87 -7.44
N PHE A 286 -7.24 10.75 -7.26
CA PHE A 286 -6.19 10.97 -8.24
C PHE A 286 -4.85 10.39 -7.78
N ILE A 287 -4.00 10.04 -8.75
CA ILE A 287 -2.63 9.56 -8.50
C ILE A 287 -1.82 10.57 -7.69
N PHE A 288 -1.99 11.86 -7.95
CA PHE A 288 -1.32 12.92 -7.18
C PHE A 288 -1.69 12.91 -5.69
N GLU A 289 -2.95 12.63 -5.35
CA GLU A 289 -3.38 12.54 -3.94
C GLU A 289 -2.70 11.35 -3.25
N ALA A 290 -2.58 10.20 -3.94
CA ALA A 290 -1.84 9.06 -3.42
C ALA A 290 -0.34 9.37 -3.20
N ILE A 291 0.33 10.01 -4.17
CA ILE A 291 1.75 10.36 -4.06
C ILE A 291 1.98 11.34 -2.90
N LEU A 292 1.25 12.46 -2.89
CA LEU A 292 1.39 13.50 -1.88
C LEU A 292 1.06 12.98 -0.48
N GLY A 293 -0.03 12.21 -0.37
CA GLY A 293 -0.46 11.61 0.88
C GLY A 293 0.56 10.61 1.44
N THR A 294 1.13 9.76 0.58
CA THR A 294 2.19 8.81 0.96
C THR A 294 3.43 9.55 1.44
N TYR A 295 3.88 10.56 0.68
CA TYR A 295 5.06 11.33 1.04
C TYR A 295 4.90 12.00 2.41
N LEU A 296 3.78 12.68 2.64
CA LEU A 296 3.50 13.37 3.90
C LEU A 296 3.46 12.40 5.08
N LEU A 297 2.68 11.31 4.97
CA LEU A 297 2.52 10.35 6.06
C LEU A 297 3.85 9.64 6.36
N GLN A 298 4.57 9.22 5.32
CA GLN A 298 5.77 8.42 5.51
C GLN A 298 6.98 9.24 5.93
N SER A 299 7.08 10.49 5.48
CA SER A 299 8.09 11.43 6.00
C SER A 299 7.86 11.74 7.48
N MET A 300 6.60 11.88 7.90
CA MET A 300 6.26 12.02 9.31
C MET A 300 6.74 10.80 10.12
N TYR A 301 6.43 9.58 9.68
CA TYR A 301 6.87 8.37 10.36
C TYR A 301 8.39 8.18 10.38
N LEU A 302 9.07 8.52 9.29
CA LEU A 302 10.52 8.43 9.21
C LEU A 302 11.21 9.36 10.21
N LEU A 303 10.72 10.59 10.35
CA LEU A 303 11.28 11.57 11.29
C LEU A 303 10.88 11.30 12.74
N SER A 304 9.69 10.73 12.98
CA SER A 304 9.18 10.54 14.34
C SER A 304 10.02 9.55 15.15
N VAL A 305 10.49 8.45 14.56
CA VAL A 305 11.20 7.38 15.30
C VAL A 305 12.59 7.81 15.79
N PRO A 306 13.43 8.46 14.97
CA PRO A 306 14.73 8.90 15.45
C PRO A 306 14.65 10.03 16.48
N ILE A 307 13.78 11.03 16.26
CA ILE A 307 13.55 12.14 17.21
C ILE A 307 13.09 11.61 18.57
N ALA A 308 12.29 10.55 18.56
CA ALA A 308 11.83 9.88 19.75
C ALA A 308 12.93 9.23 20.56
N ASN A 309 13.87 8.55 19.90
CA ASN A 309 14.97 7.89 20.58
C ASN A 309 15.89 8.89 21.29
N GLU A 310 15.95 10.13 20.80
CA GLU A 310 16.75 11.22 21.37
C GLU A 310 16.03 11.97 22.52
N ILE A 311 14.70 12.09 22.50
CA ILE A 311 13.94 12.96 23.42
C ILE A 311 13.06 12.19 24.42
N LEU A 312 12.56 11.00 24.06
CA LEU A 312 11.52 10.27 24.80
C LEU A 312 11.93 8.81 25.03
N VAL A 313 11.27 8.14 25.98
CA VAL A 313 11.29 6.66 26.02
C VAL A 313 10.63 6.17 24.71
N PRO A 314 11.23 5.24 23.95
CA PRO A 314 10.72 4.80 22.64
C PRO A 314 9.22 4.44 22.64
N GLU A 315 8.75 3.87 23.74
CA GLU A 315 7.36 3.47 23.99
C GLU A 315 6.38 4.66 23.98
N LEU A 316 6.75 5.81 24.56
CA LEU A 316 5.91 7.02 24.61
C LEU A 316 5.69 7.62 23.22
N THR A 317 6.68 7.52 22.34
CA THR A 317 6.56 8.04 20.98
C THR A 317 5.69 7.16 20.12
N GLU A 318 5.81 5.84 20.19
CA GLU A 318 4.92 4.97 19.42
C GLU A 318 3.45 5.23 19.78
N ILE A 319 3.18 5.50 21.06
CA ILE A 319 1.87 5.91 21.56
C ILE A 319 1.46 7.26 20.96
N LEU A 320 2.28 8.32 21.06
CA LEU A 320 1.97 9.65 20.50
C LEU A 320 1.77 9.62 18.98
N ARG A 321 2.61 8.88 18.25
CA ARG A 321 2.50 8.65 16.80
C ARG A 321 1.17 7.99 16.46
N SER A 322 0.77 6.98 17.23
CA SER A 322 -0.51 6.28 17.05
C SER A 322 -1.67 7.22 17.32
N PHE A 323 -1.64 8.02 18.39
CA PHE A 323 -2.67 9.00 18.70
C PHE A 323 -2.81 10.07 17.62
N ILE A 324 -1.70 10.61 17.10
CA ILE A 324 -1.72 11.62 16.03
C ILE A 324 -2.28 11.00 14.74
N THR A 325 -1.79 9.82 14.36
CA THR A 325 -2.26 9.10 13.17
C THR A 325 -3.76 8.80 13.27
N TYR A 326 -4.19 8.12 14.34
CA TYR A 326 -5.59 7.74 14.54
C TYR A 326 -6.49 8.96 14.73
N GLY A 327 -6.05 9.98 15.45
CA GLY A 327 -6.78 11.23 15.63
C GLY A 327 -7.03 11.98 14.31
N ILE A 328 -6.00 12.07 13.45
CA ILE A 328 -6.13 12.68 12.13
C ILE A 328 -7.07 11.87 11.23
N ILE A 329 -6.99 10.54 11.28
CA ILE A 329 -7.89 9.66 10.52
C ILE A 329 -9.33 9.88 10.98
N LEU A 330 -9.59 9.87 12.29
CA LEU A 330 -10.91 10.08 12.86
C LEU A 330 -11.47 11.45 12.46
N TYR A 331 -10.63 12.48 12.51
CA TYR A 331 -10.98 13.81 12.02
C TYR A 331 -11.30 13.82 10.51
N ALA A 332 -10.47 13.16 9.68
CA ALA A 332 -10.68 13.09 8.23
C ALA A 332 -11.98 12.33 7.89
N LEU A 333 -12.28 11.24 8.60
CA LEU A 333 -13.52 10.48 8.46
C LEU A 333 -14.75 11.29 8.93
N LEU A 334 -14.68 11.98 10.08
CA LEU A 334 -15.76 12.83 10.57
C LEU A 334 -16.07 14.01 9.63
N VAL A 335 -15.03 14.65 9.09
CA VAL A 335 -15.19 15.74 8.11
C VAL A 335 -15.80 15.23 6.80
N ARG A 336 -15.52 13.98 6.42
CA ARG A 336 -16.16 13.32 5.28
C ARG A 336 -17.65 13.07 5.52
N GLU A 337 -18.03 12.55 6.68
CA GLU A 337 -19.42 12.25 7.02
C GLU A 337 -20.29 13.52 6.95
N ARG A 338 -19.80 14.64 7.50
CA ARG A 338 -20.46 15.96 7.35
C ARG A 338 -20.64 16.43 5.91
N ARG A 339 -19.77 16.03 4.98
CA ARG A 339 -19.88 16.38 3.56
C ARG A 339 -20.79 15.43 2.77
N GLY A 340 -20.93 14.19 3.23
CA GLY A 340 -21.89 13.22 2.67
C GLY A 340 -23.34 13.52 3.03
N ILE A 341 -23.59 14.23 4.15
CA ILE A 341 -24.94 14.68 4.56
C ILE A 341 -25.46 15.84 3.70
N ASN A 342 -24.56 16.59 3.04
CA ASN A 342 -24.89 17.78 2.25
C ASN A 342 -24.86 17.55 0.72
N SER A 343 -24.88 16.30 0.24
CA SER A 343 -24.90 15.94 -1.20
C SER A 343 -26.02 14.96 -1.52
#